data_AF-A0A369K351-F1
#
_entry.id   AF-A0A369K351-F1
#
_cell.length_a   1.000
_cell.length_b   1.000
_cell.length_c   1.000
_cell.angle_alpha   90.00
_cell.angle_beta   90.00
_cell.angle_gamma   90.00
#
_symmetry.space_group_name_H-M   'P 1'
#
loop_
_entity.id
_entity.type
_entity.pdbx_description
1 polymer ?
#
loop_
_entity_poly.entity_id
_entity_poly.type
_entity_poly.pdbx_seq_one_letter_code
_entity_poly.pdbx_strand_id
1 'polypeptide(L)'
;MTFNFTGLPTELALEIIRLAATPNYEERSSSRRPYYATALSLASVSYAVRQATMRHLLHTVVLSTHRDHIAFNQTLYLQSRFAFADSRLALDYPKLVRKFWSTQCWAPVVEDRPEARLNYAAFYGIMRNAECIGLHGRSMHLLHEALSSNGSQPTQVWSCRRVIIIGPWRWKPLTSTPEGLAFLRQITHLAACLSIDKSFTSQIIPPGVQEIPFALMPNLTHFAYPLLRNRTQEEDSFCTSTEMIAYVVPPQNSVSAQPLIRQWLCSPDALAHGFAVPFREMLQSSDALEDLWWERVFLQGDVDSAFVKADRMKSLRGHEDDMVIDR
;
A
#
# COMPACT_ATOMS: atom_id res chain seq x y z
N MET A 1 -24.48 9.97 33.98
CA MET A 1 -25.51 9.48 33.05
C MET A 1 -24.89 8.36 32.23
N THR A 2 -25.52 7.18 32.18
CA THR A 2 -25.06 6.04 31.38
C THR A 2 -25.87 5.96 30.10
N PHE A 3 -25.22 5.93 28.94
CA PHE A 3 -25.88 5.79 27.65
C PHE A 3 -26.16 4.31 27.36
N ASN A 4 -27.43 3.96 27.09
CA ASN A 4 -27.81 2.57 26.82
C ASN A 4 -27.57 2.20 25.36
N PHE A 5 -26.37 1.72 25.04
CA PHE A 5 -26.00 1.33 23.67
C PHE A 5 -26.86 0.18 23.12
N THR A 6 -27.34 -0.74 23.96
CA THR A 6 -28.16 -1.88 23.51
C THR A 6 -29.60 -1.50 23.17
N GLY A 7 -30.03 -0.28 23.55
CA GLY A 7 -31.34 0.25 23.18
C GLY A 7 -31.38 0.90 21.79
N LEU A 8 -30.23 0.96 21.08
CA LEU A 8 -30.16 1.54 19.75
C LEU A 8 -30.66 0.57 18.66
N PRO A 9 -31.26 1.09 17.58
CA PRO A 9 -31.37 0.35 16.32
C PRO A 9 -30.03 -0.24 15.89
N THR A 10 -30.07 -1.45 15.34
CA THR A 10 -28.85 -2.21 15.02
C THR A 10 -27.99 -1.48 14.00
N GLU A 11 -28.61 -0.80 13.03
CA GLU A 11 -27.96 0.00 12.00
C GLU A 11 -27.15 1.15 12.62
N LEU A 12 -27.74 1.86 13.61
CA LEU A 12 -27.06 2.95 14.31
C LEU A 12 -25.90 2.44 15.17
N ALA A 13 -26.11 1.31 15.87
CA ALA A 13 -25.05 0.69 16.65
C ALA A 13 -23.86 0.26 15.77
N LEU A 14 -24.14 -0.35 14.61
CA LEU A 14 -23.11 -0.74 13.64
C LEU A 14 -22.40 0.47 13.04
N GLU A 15 -23.12 1.56 12.75
CA GLU A 15 -22.52 2.79 12.23
C GLU A 15 -21.60 3.46 13.26
N ILE A 16 -22.00 3.50 14.54
CA ILE A 16 -21.15 3.98 15.64
C ILE A 16 -19.89 3.10 15.74
N ILE A 17 -20.04 1.78 15.71
CA ILE A 17 -18.90 0.85 15.74
C ILE A 17 -17.99 1.08 14.53
N ARG A 18 -18.55 1.24 13.33
CA ARG A 18 -17.79 1.51 12.11
C ARG A 18 -16.95 2.77 12.25
N LEU A 19 -17.56 3.89 12.64
CA LEU A 19 -16.88 5.16 12.80
C LEU A 19 -15.82 5.12 13.92
N ALA A 20 -16.12 4.50 15.04
CA ALA A 20 -15.21 4.42 16.19
C ALA A 20 -14.08 3.39 16.01
N ALA A 21 -14.31 2.34 15.23
CA ALA A 21 -13.31 1.30 14.95
C ALA A 21 -12.43 1.63 13.74
N THR A 22 -12.86 2.56 12.87
CA THR A 22 -12.04 3.06 11.77
C THR A 22 -10.92 3.90 12.37
N PRO A 23 -9.65 3.55 12.13
CA PRO A 23 -8.55 4.29 12.73
C PRO A 23 -8.52 5.72 12.18
N ASN A 24 -8.41 6.72 13.06
CA ASN A 24 -8.25 8.11 12.66
C ASN A 24 -6.76 8.43 12.53
N TYR A 25 -6.34 8.79 11.31
CA TYR A 25 -4.94 9.06 10.97
C TYR A 25 -4.64 10.56 10.82
N GLU A 26 -5.64 11.43 11.05
CA GLU A 26 -5.50 12.89 10.92
C GLU A 26 -4.86 13.54 12.16
N GLU A 27 -4.88 12.86 13.31
CA GLU A 27 -4.21 13.35 14.50
C GLU A 27 -2.70 13.43 14.24
N ARG A 28 -2.16 14.65 14.30
CA ARG A 28 -0.72 14.98 14.22
C ARG A 28 0.08 14.42 15.42
N SER A 29 -0.40 13.33 16.02
CA SER A 29 0.31 12.56 17.02
C SER A 29 1.60 12.04 16.39
N SER A 30 2.73 12.37 17.02
CA SER A 30 4.04 11.80 16.74
C SER A 30 4.15 10.33 17.15
N SER A 31 3.09 9.75 17.73
CA SER A 31 3.07 8.38 18.24
C SER A 31 2.22 7.46 17.35
N ARG A 32 2.77 6.28 17.01
CA ARG A 32 2.08 5.20 16.25
C ARG A 32 0.98 4.48 17.05
N ARG A 33 0.90 4.72 18.36
CA ARG A 33 0.17 3.84 19.31
C ARG A 33 -1.34 4.07 19.46
N PRO A 34 -1.96 5.25 19.21
CA PRO A 34 -3.38 5.41 19.48
C PRO A 34 -4.31 4.97 18.35
N TYR A 35 -3.82 4.66 17.13
CA TYR A 35 -4.68 4.41 15.96
C TYR A 35 -5.78 3.36 16.20
N TYR A 36 -5.45 2.32 16.94
CA TYR A 36 -6.33 1.17 17.15
C TYR A 36 -6.93 1.10 18.55
N ALA A 37 -6.65 2.07 19.43
CA ALA A 37 -7.02 1.97 20.84
C ALA A 37 -8.55 1.83 21.03
N THR A 38 -9.33 2.69 20.38
CA THR A 38 -10.80 2.65 20.44
C THR A 38 -11.36 1.34 19.90
N ALA A 39 -10.86 0.88 18.76
CA ALA A 39 -11.27 -0.39 18.17
C ALA A 39 -10.96 -1.57 19.11
N LEU A 40 -9.77 -1.60 19.73
CA LEU A 40 -9.40 -2.65 20.68
C LEU A 40 -10.31 -2.64 21.91
N SER A 41 -10.67 -1.46 22.44
CA SER A 41 -11.63 -1.32 23.54
C SER A 41 -13.04 -1.77 23.15
N LEU A 42 -13.50 -1.48 21.93
CA LEU A 42 -14.79 -1.99 21.45
C LEU A 42 -14.77 -3.51 21.30
N ALA A 43 -13.68 -4.07 20.79
CA ALA A 43 -13.54 -5.50 20.55
C ALA A 43 -13.51 -6.35 21.85
N SER A 44 -13.39 -5.72 23.03
CA SER A 44 -13.45 -6.40 24.33
C SER A 44 -14.83 -6.35 25.01
N VAL A 45 -15.79 -5.56 24.49
CA VAL A 45 -17.11 -5.37 25.12
C VAL A 45 -17.95 -6.65 25.09
N SER A 46 -18.10 -7.25 23.91
CA SER A 46 -18.87 -8.49 23.72
C SER A 46 -18.45 -9.20 22.43
N TYR A 47 -18.90 -10.44 22.27
CA TYR A 47 -18.67 -11.19 21.04
C TYR A 47 -19.22 -10.51 19.78
N ALA A 48 -20.46 -10.02 19.83
CA ALA A 48 -21.11 -9.36 18.70
C ALA A 48 -20.38 -8.05 18.32
N VAL A 49 -20.03 -7.24 19.34
CA VAL A 49 -19.27 -6.01 19.12
C VAL A 49 -17.89 -6.34 18.57
N ARG A 50 -17.21 -7.37 19.08
CA ARG A 50 -15.93 -7.85 18.52
C ARG A 50 -16.05 -8.19 17.05
N GLN A 51 -17.03 -8.99 16.64
CA GLN A 51 -17.20 -9.38 15.24
C GLN A 51 -17.46 -8.18 14.33
N ALA A 52 -18.26 -7.21 14.77
CA ALA A 52 -18.49 -5.97 14.03
C ALA A 52 -17.22 -5.10 13.93
N THR A 53 -16.58 -4.83 15.06
CA THR A 53 -15.38 -3.99 15.15
C THR A 53 -14.20 -4.56 14.37
N MET A 54 -13.95 -5.86 14.46
CA MET A 54 -12.76 -6.49 13.87
C MET A 54 -12.73 -6.37 12.34
N ARG A 55 -13.89 -6.27 11.68
CA ARG A 55 -13.97 -6.04 10.22
C ARG A 55 -13.40 -4.69 9.82
N HIS A 56 -13.61 -3.66 10.65
CA HIS A 56 -13.10 -2.31 10.40
C HIS A 56 -11.66 -2.16 10.89
N LEU A 57 -11.33 -2.77 12.02
CA LEU A 57 -9.97 -2.78 12.56
C LEU A 57 -8.98 -3.45 11.59
N LEU A 58 -9.34 -4.62 11.05
CA LEU A 58 -8.46 -5.41 10.18
C LEU A 58 -8.50 -4.94 8.73
N HIS A 59 -9.41 -4.05 8.35
CA HIS A 59 -9.50 -3.55 6.98
C HIS A 59 -8.14 -3.02 6.50
N THR A 60 -7.44 -2.28 7.35
CA THR A 60 -6.11 -1.73 7.08
C THR A 60 -5.15 -2.20 8.17
N VAL A 61 -4.16 -3.01 7.81
CA VAL A 61 -3.13 -3.51 8.72
C VAL A 61 -1.81 -2.80 8.40
N VAL A 62 -1.19 -2.22 9.43
CA VAL A 62 0.07 -1.49 9.34
C VAL A 62 1.08 -2.11 10.29
N LEU A 63 2.18 -2.62 9.75
CA LEU A 63 3.27 -3.24 10.51
C LEU A 63 4.54 -2.41 10.36
N SER A 64 4.75 -1.49 11.28
CA SER A 64 5.81 -0.48 11.14
C SER A 64 7.14 -0.95 11.72
N THR A 65 7.13 -1.89 12.66
CA THR A 65 8.33 -2.43 13.34
C THR A 65 8.40 -3.95 13.26
N HIS A 66 9.60 -4.52 13.42
CA HIS A 66 9.76 -5.98 13.42
C HIS A 66 8.95 -6.68 14.53
N ARG A 67 8.77 -6.02 15.68
CA ARG A 67 7.91 -6.53 16.76
C ARG A 67 6.45 -6.66 16.33
N ASP A 68 5.95 -5.72 15.54
CA ASP A 68 4.58 -5.75 15.02
C ASP A 68 4.39 -6.96 14.09
N HIS A 69 5.40 -7.27 13.26
CA HIS A 69 5.39 -8.43 12.38
C HIS A 69 5.32 -9.75 13.16
N ILE A 70 6.14 -9.90 14.20
CA ILE A 70 6.12 -11.08 15.07
C ILE A 70 4.74 -11.21 15.74
N ALA A 71 4.24 -10.14 16.35
CA ALA A 71 2.95 -10.14 17.05
C ALA A 71 1.79 -10.47 16.10
N PHE A 72 1.81 -9.92 14.89
CA PHE A 72 0.81 -10.23 13.87
C PHE A 72 0.93 -11.68 13.39
N ASN A 73 2.13 -12.20 13.17
CA ASN A 73 2.34 -13.59 12.78
C ASN A 73 1.84 -14.58 13.84
N GLN A 74 2.13 -14.31 15.12
CA GLN A 74 1.59 -15.06 16.26
C GLN A 74 0.06 -14.98 16.32
N THR A 75 -0.51 -13.82 16.01
CA THR A 75 -1.97 -13.64 15.94
C THR A 75 -2.58 -14.50 14.83
N LEU A 76 -1.99 -14.53 13.63
CA LEU A 76 -2.44 -15.38 12.54
C LEU A 76 -2.40 -16.87 12.92
N TYR A 77 -1.34 -17.30 13.61
CA TYR A 77 -1.24 -18.66 14.13
C TYR A 77 -2.30 -18.96 15.19
N LEU A 78 -2.58 -18.02 16.10
CA LEU A 78 -3.65 -18.20 17.08
C LEU A 78 -5.03 -18.31 16.42
N GLN A 79 -5.28 -17.50 15.39
CA GLN A 79 -6.54 -17.53 14.65
C GLN A 79 -6.74 -18.83 13.87
N SER A 80 -5.68 -19.41 13.30
CA SER A 80 -5.78 -20.72 12.65
C SER A 80 -6.12 -21.82 13.66
N ARG A 81 -5.57 -21.76 14.89
CA ARG A 81 -5.95 -22.68 15.98
C ARG A 81 -7.40 -22.49 16.43
N PHE A 82 -7.86 -21.25 16.52
CA PHE A 82 -9.27 -20.98 16.84
C PHE A 82 -10.21 -21.50 15.76
N ALA A 83 -9.87 -21.32 14.49
CA ALA A 83 -10.65 -21.87 13.39
C ALA A 83 -10.68 -23.40 13.42
N PHE A 84 -9.53 -24.04 13.69
CA PHE A 84 -9.46 -25.51 13.82
C PHE A 84 -10.30 -26.06 14.97
N ALA A 85 -10.39 -25.32 16.08
CA ALA A 85 -11.18 -25.71 17.24
C ALA A 85 -12.65 -25.26 17.19
N ASP A 86 -13.12 -24.75 16.04
CA ASP A 86 -14.45 -24.14 15.86
C ASP A 86 -14.80 -23.12 16.96
N SER A 87 -13.78 -22.35 17.39
CA SER A 87 -13.95 -21.35 18.42
C SER A 87 -14.77 -20.18 17.88
N ARG A 88 -15.78 -19.74 18.63
CA ARG A 88 -16.52 -18.50 18.32
C ARG A 88 -15.61 -17.29 18.11
N LEU A 89 -14.41 -17.28 18.71
CA LEU A 89 -13.45 -16.17 18.57
C LEU A 89 -12.65 -16.20 17.26
N ALA A 90 -12.79 -17.25 16.46
CA ALA A 90 -12.14 -17.38 15.16
C ALA A 90 -12.61 -16.28 14.20
N LEU A 91 -11.65 -15.72 13.49
CA LEU A 91 -11.84 -14.72 12.45
C LEU A 91 -10.96 -15.09 11.25
N ASP A 92 -11.52 -14.97 10.06
CA ASP A 92 -10.78 -15.16 8.81
C ASP A 92 -10.03 -13.87 8.46
N TYR A 93 -8.88 -13.66 9.09
CA TYR A 93 -8.05 -12.47 8.90
C TYR A 93 -7.75 -12.22 7.41
N PRO A 94 -7.32 -13.21 6.60
CA PRO A 94 -7.14 -13.05 5.16
C PRO A 94 -8.33 -12.41 4.43
N LYS A 95 -9.57 -12.74 4.79
CA LYS A 95 -10.76 -12.14 4.15
C LYS A 95 -11.06 -10.71 4.61
N LEU A 96 -10.57 -10.32 5.78
CA LEU A 96 -10.86 -9.01 6.37
C LEU A 96 -9.82 -7.95 6.02
N VAL A 97 -8.58 -8.35 5.74
CA VAL A 97 -7.51 -7.43 5.35
C VAL A 97 -7.66 -6.98 3.90
N ARG A 98 -7.91 -5.68 3.70
CA ARG A 98 -8.02 -5.04 2.38
C ARG A 98 -6.79 -4.22 2.02
N LYS A 99 -6.18 -3.58 3.00
CA LYS A 99 -4.96 -2.78 2.85
C LYS A 99 -3.89 -3.34 3.78
N PHE A 100 -2.71 -3.61 3.26
CA PHE A 100 -1.57 -4.11 4.03
C PHE A 100 -0.36 -3.22 3.83
N TRP A 101 0.20 -2.70 4.91
CA TRP A 101 1.39 -1.87 4.92
C TRP A 101 2.48 -2.50 5.78
N SER A 102 3.71 -2.48 5.30
CA SER A 102 4.87 -2.94 6.06
C SER A 102 6.10 -2.07 5.81
N THR A 103 6.80 -1.70 6.89
CA THR A 103 7.98 -0.83 6.84
C THR A 103 9.27 -1.51 7.28
N GLN A 104 9.49 -1.63 8.59
CA GLN A 104 10.74 -2.12 9.16
C GLN A 104 10.61 -3.60 9.53
N CYS A 105 10.72 -4.47 8.52
CA CYS A 105 10.93 -5.89 8.75
C CYS A 105 12.36 -6.24 8.33
N TRP A 106 13.07 -6.99 9.15
CA TRP A 106 14.41 -7.49 8.83
C TRP A 106 14.30 -8.98 8.50
N ALA A 107 14.97 -9.40 7.43
CA ALA A 107 15.07 -10.81 7.13
C ALA A 107 15.82 -11.51 8.28
N PRO A 108 15.36 -12.69 8.74
CA PRO A 108 15.98 -13.38 9.85
C PRO A 108 17.42 -13.77 9.49
N VAL A 109 18.35 -13.50 10.39
CA VAL A 109 19.73 -13.99 10.30
C VAL A 109 19.73 -15.46 10.73
N VAL A 110 20.66 -16.27 10.23
CA VAL A 110 20.77 -17.72 10.54
C VAL A 110 20.76 -17.99 12.06
N GLU A 111 21.31 -17.05 12.84
CA GLU A 111 21.45 -17.11 14.29
C GLU A 111 20.19 -16.68 15.08
N ASP A 112 19.14 -16.22 14.40
CA ASP A 112 17.93 -15.76 15.08
C ASP A 112 17.19 -16.92 15.76
N ARG A 113 16.69 -16.65 16.96
CA ARG A 113 15.90 -17.59 17.75
C ARG A 113 14.70 -18.09 16.95
N PRO A 114 14.31 -19.38 17.05
CA PRO A 114 13.17 -19.93 16.31
C PRO A 114 11.88 -19.13 16.48
N GLU A 115 11.65 -18.57 17.67
CA GLU A 115 10.47 -17.76 18.03
C GLU A 115 10.41 -16.41 17.30
N ALA A 116 11.54 -15.91 16.79
CA ALA A 116 11.62 -14.69 16.00
C ALA A 116 11.41 -14.96 14.50
N ARG A 117 11.34 -16.23 14.07
CA ARG A 117 11.16 -16.57 12.66
C ARG A 117 9.71 -16.35 12.26
N LEU A 118 9.51 -15.56 11.21
CA LEU A 118 8.21 -15.30 10.64
C LEU A 118 7.74 -16.51 9.82
N ASN A 119 6.52 -16.96 10.04
CA ASN A 119 5.87 -17.87 9.11
C ASN A 119 5.36 -17.08 7.88
N TYR A 120 6.18 -17.04 6.82
CA TYR A 120 5.85 -16.31 5.58
C TYR A 120 4.61 -16.86 4.85
N ALA A 121 4.28 -18.15 5.01
CA ALA A 121 3.07 -18.73 4.44
C ALA A 121 1.80 -18.09 5.01
N ALA A 122 1.83 -17.69 6.29
CA ALA A 122 0.70 -16.98 6.90
C ALA A 122 0.51 -15.58 6.27
N PHE A 123 1.61 -14.90 5.94
CA PHE A 123 1.56 -13.60 5.27
C PHE A 123 1.12 -13.70 3.81
N TYR A 124 1.40 -14.82 3.11
CA TYR A 124 0.91 -15.06 1.76
C TYR A 124 -0.61 -14.92 1.67
N GLY A 125 -1.36 -15.54 2.59
CA GLY A 125 -2.83 -15.46 2.59
C GLY A 125 -3.34 -14.02 2.79
N ILE A 126 -2.64 -13.22 3.59
CA ILE A 126 -2.99 -11.81 3.83
C ILE A 126 -2.71 -10.97 2.58
N MET A 127 -1.49 -11.04 2.05
CA MET A 127 -1.08 -10.27 0.87
C MET A 127 -1.88 -10.66 -0.37
N ARG A 128 -2.20 -11.94 -0.55
CA ARG A 128 -3.00 -12.40 -1.70
C ARG A 128 -4.41 -11.79 -1.73
N ASN A 129 -5.04 -11.65 -0.58
CA ASN A 129 -6.43 -11.16 -0.46
C ASN A 129 -6.52 -9.63 -0.29
N ALA A 130 -5.45 -8.98 0.15
CA ALA A 130 -5.38 -7.53 0.20
C ALA A 130 -5.57 -6.94 -1.21
N GLU A 131 -6.36 -5.89 -1.32
CA GLU A 131 -6.60 -5.13 -2.55
C GLU A 131 -5.46 -4.14 -2.84
N CYS A 132 -4.80 -3.67 -1.77
CA CYS A 132 -3.69 -2.75 -1.80
C CYS A 132 -2.57 -3.23 -0.87
N ILE A 133 -1.36 -3.34 -1.41
CA ILE A 133 -0.16 -3.67 -0.66
C ILE A 133 0.80 -2.50 -0.76
N GLY A 134 1.29 -2.02 0.39
CA GLY A 134 2.40 -1.08 0.45
C GLY A 134 3.58 -1.68 1.22
N LEU A 135 4.77 -1.61 0.62
CA LEU A 135 5.99 -2.20 1.16
C LEU A 135 7.12 -1.19 1.08
N HIS A 136 7.77 -0.98 2.20
CA HIS A 136 9.12 -0.42 2.20
C HIS A 136 10.12 -1.49 1.78
N GLY A 137 11.18 -1.09 1.09
CA GLY A 137 12.23 -1.95 0.53
C GLY A 137 12.86 -2.87 1.56
N ARG A 138 13.00 -2.40 2.80
CA ARG A 138 13.48 -3.20 3.96
C ARG A 138 12.59 -4.43 4.19
N SER A 139 11.28 -4.29 4.04
CA SER A 139 10.31 -5.36 4.25
C SER A 139 9.94 -6.15 2.99
N MET A 140 10.52 -5.82 1.83
CA MET A 140 10.18 -6.48 0.56
C MET A 140 10.40 -8.00 0.58
N HIS A 141 11.33 -8.48 1.41
CA HIS A 141 11.55 -9.90 1.63
C HIS A 141 10.29 -10.64 2.13
N LEU A 142 9.37 -9.98 2.86
CA LEU A 142 8.11 -10.59 3.26
C LEU A 142 7.32 -11.10 2.06
N LEU A 143 7.23 -10.28 1.00
CA LEU A 143 6.55 -10.64 -0.24
C LEU A 143 7.30 -11.75 -0.97
N HIS A 144 8.63 -11.63 -1.09
CA HIS A 144 9.46 -12.64 -1.77
C HIS A 144 9.34 -14.02 -1.13
N GLU A 145 9.47 -14.09 0.18
CA GLU A 145 9.38 -15.34 0.94
C GLU A 145 7.95 -15.86 1.00
N ALA A 146 6.94 -14.99 1.08
CA ALA A 146 5.53 -15.40 1.01
C ALA A 146 5.21 -16.05 -0.35
N LEU A 147 5.69 -15.45 -1.45
CA LEU A 147 5.55 -16.01 -2.79
C LEU A 147 6.30 -17.34 -2.96
N SER A 148 7.37 -17.55 -2.20
CA SER A 148 8.18 -18.78 -2.24
C SER A 148 7.73 -19.84 -1.23
N SER A 149 6.68 -19.55 -0.44
CA SER A 149 6.24 -20.41 0.65
C SER A 149 5.44 -21.65 0.19
N ASN A 150 5.49 -22.73 0.97
CA ASN A 150 4.70 -23.94 0.72
C ASN A 150 3.21 -23.62 0.84
N GLY A 151 2.54 -23.46 -0.29
CA GLY A 151 1.12 -23.05 -0.36
C GLY A 151 0.87 -21.91 -1.34
N SER A 152 1.92 -21.23 -1.80
CA SER A 152 1.81 -20.33 -2.94
C SER A 152 1.53 -21.14 -4.21
N GLN A 153 0.60 -20.65 -5.03
CA GLN A 153 0.22 -21.28 -6.29
C GLN A 153 0.14 -20.21 -7.38
N PRO A 154 0.86 -20.36 -8.51
CA PRO A 154 0.84 -19.37 -9.60
C PRO A 154 -0.53 -19.19 -10.25
N THR A 155 -1.38 -20.22 -10.17
CA THR A 155 -2.73 -20.22 -10.77
C THR A 155 -3.76 -19.50 -9.91
N GLN A 156 -3.43 -19.19 -8.66
CA GLN A 156 -4.35 -18.52 -7.76
C GLN A 156 -4.53 -17.05 -8.15
N VAL A 157 -5.79 -16.61 -8.21
CA VAL A 157 -6.11 -15.21 -8.43
C VAL A 157 -5.71 -14.39 -7.20
N TRP A 158 -4.97 -13.31 -7.44
CA TRP A 158 -4.68 -12.29 -6.44
C TRP A 158 -5.72 -11.18 -6.50
N SER A 159 -6.18 -10.74 -5.33
CA SER A 159 -7.04 -9.56 -5.19
C SER A 159 -6.23 -8.27 -5.27
N CYS A 160 -4.92 -8.35 -5.05
CA CYS A 160 -4.04 -7.18 -5.06
C CYS A 160 -3.96 -6.57 -6.45
N ARG A 161 -4.47 -5.34 -6.56
CA ARG A 161 -4.47 -4.53 -7.79
C ARG A 161 -3.57 -3.31 -7.67
N ARG A 162 -3.30 -2.86 -6.44
CA ARG A 162 -2.56 -1.63 -6.14
C ARG A 162 -1.34 -1.95 -5.32
N VAL A 163 -0.18 -1.51 -5.79
CA VAL A 163 1.11 -1.73 -5.12
C VAL A 163 1.82 -0.40 -4.93
N ILE A 164 2.28 -0.15 -3.71
CA ILE A 164 3.08 1.02 -3.35
C ILE A 164 4.42 0.51 -2.84
N ILE A 165 5.52 0.81 -3.54
CA ILE A 165 6.86 0.37 -3.16
C ILE A 165 7.70 1.59 -2.82
N ILE A 166 8.39 1.53 -1.68
CA ILE A 166 9.15 2.66 -1.15
C ILE A 166 10.58 2.28 -0.84
N GLY A 167 11.53 3.18 -1.08
CA GLY A 167 12.95 2.95 -0.81
C GLY A 167 13.59 2.05 -1.87
N PRO A 168 14.75 1.42 -1.60
CA PRO A 168 15.40 0.53 -2.57
C PRO A 168 14.73 -0.84 -2.62
N TRP A 169 14.48 -1.37 -3.83
CA TRP A 169 13.89 -2.70 -4.01
C TRP A 169 14.67 -3.51 -5.06
N ARG A 170 14.37 -4.81 -5.16
CA ARG A 170 14.93 -5.71 -6.17
C ARG A 170 13.81 -6.44 -6.88
N TRP A 171 13.71 -6.27 -8.19
CA TRP A 171 12.68 -6.93 -9.00
C TRP A 171 12.97 -8.41 -9.26
N LYS A 172 14.26 -8.80 -9.28
CA LYS A 172 14.69 -10.15 -9.69
C LYS A 172 13.89 -11.28 -9.02
N PRO A 173 13.65 -11.28 -7.70
CA PRO A 173 12.85 -12.33 -7.05
C PRO A 173 11.40 -12.41 -7.55
N LEU A 174 10.79 -11.28 -7.92
CA LEU A 174 9.44 -11.24 -8.49
C LEU A 174 9.41 -11.64 -9.97
N THR A 175 10.50 -11.39 -10.71
CA THR A 175 10.57 -11.71 -12.14
C THR A 175 11.07 -13.13 -12.42
N SER A 176 11.71 -13.79 -11.45
CA SER A 176 12.35 -15.10 -11.63
C SER A 176 11.47 -16.29 -11.27
N THR A 177 10.33 -16.08 -10.62
CA THR A 177 9.44 -17.16 -10.17
C THR A 177 8.07 -17.09 -10.84
N PRO A 178 7.41 -18.22 -11.10
CA PRO A 178 6.05 -18.24 -11.65
C PRO A 178 5.03 -17.49 -10.76
N GLU A 179 5.17 -17.57 -9.44
CA GLU A 179 4.32 -16.90 -8.46
C GLU A 179 4.52 -15.39 -8.49
N GLY A 180 5.77 -14.93 -8.58
CA GLY A 180 6.10 -13.52 -8.75
C GLY A 180 5.54 -12.97 -10.05
N LEU A 181 5.69 -13.69 -11.16
CA LEU A 181 5.10 -13.33 -12.45
C LEU A 181 3.57 -13.27 -12.39
N ALA A 182 2.93 -14.23 -11.71
CA ALA A 182 1.49 -14.22 -11.50
C ALA A 182 1.05 -12.99 -10.70
N PHE A 183 1.78 -12.63 -9.65
CA PHE A 183 1.53 -11.40 -8.87
C PHE A 183 1.68 -10.14 -9.73
N LEU A 184 2.81 -9.98 -10.44
CA LEU A 184 3.09 -8.82 -11.29
C LEU A 184 1.99 -8.61 -12.36
N ARG A 185 1.46 -9.70 -12.92
CA ARG A 185 0.37 -9.64 -13.90
C ARG A 185 -0.93 -9.07 -13.35
N GLN A 186 -1.19 -9.13 -12.05
CA GLN A 186 -2.45 -8.65 -11.47
C GLN A 186 -2.42 -7.15 -11.12
N ILE A 187 -1.23 -6.55 -11.09
CA ILE A 187 -1.03 -5.14 -10.76
C ILE A 187 -1.65 -4.27 -11.85
N THR A 188 -2.49 -3.33 -11.42
CA THR A 188 -3.11 -2.30 -12.28
C THR A 188 -2.63 -0.90 -11.92
N HIS A 189 -2.28 -0.69 -10.65
CA HIS A 189 -1.76 0.58 -10.15
C HIS A 189 -0.44 0.32 -9.42
N LEU A 190 0.62 1.01 -9.85
CA LEU A 190 1.93 0.96 -9.21
C LEU A 190 2.39 2.36 -8.85
N ALA A 191 2.71 2.58 -7.58
CA ALA A 191 3.46 3.75 -7.15
C ALA A 191 4.85 3.34 -6.67
N ALA A 192 5.87 3.99 -7.22
CA ALA A 192 7.27 3.68 -6.98
C ALA A 192 7.96 4.91 -6.38
N CYS A 193 8.19 4.90 -5.08
CA CYS A 193 8.72 6.04 -4.32
C CYS A 193 10.14 5.73 -3.84
N LEU A 194 11.15 6.03 -4.65
CA LEU A 194 12.54 5.84 -4.25
C LEU A 194 12.94 6.94 -3.27
N SER A 195 13.69 6.59 -2.23
CA SER A 195 14.37 7.59 -1.42
C SER A 195 15.40 8.27 -2.32
N ILE A 196 15.21 9.56 -2.53
CA ILE A 196 16.00 10.35 -3.47
C ILE A 196 17.28 10.72 -2.74
N ASP A 197 18.39 10.07 -3.11
CA ASP A 197 19.68 10.57 -2.69
C ASP A 197 19.88 11.97 -3.27
N LYS A 198 20.34 12.91 -2.44
CA LYS A 198 20.44 14.34 -2.80
C LYS A 198 21.38 14.59 -4.00
N SER A 199 22.12 13.57 -4.41
CA SER A 199 23.05 13.55 -5.54
C SER A 199 22.37 13.49 -6.92
N PHE A 200 21.08 13.15 -7.03
CA PHE A 200 20.39 12.92 -8.32
C PHE A 200 19.73 14.17 -8.95
N THR A 201 20.29 15.35 -8.76
CA THR A 201 19.63 16.62 -9.16
C THR A 201 19.47 16.84 -10.66
N SER A 202 20.15 16.08 -11.51
CA SER A 202 20.12 16.28 -12.97
C SER A 202 19.10 15.42 -13.73
N GLN A 203 18.57 14.36 -13.11
CA GLN A 203 17.60 13.47 -13.77
C GLN A 203 16.18 13.76 -13.28
N ILE A 204 15.22 13.84 -14.20
CA ILE A 204 13.79 14.00 -13.86
C ILE A 204 13.20 12.67 -13.38
N ILE A 205 13.72 11.55 -13.88
CA ILE A 205 13.25 10.20 -13.60
C ILE A 205 14.26 9.51 -12.69
N PRO A 206 13.85 9.03 -11.50
CA PRO A 206 14.73 8.28 -10.62
C PRO A 206 15.28 7.01 -11.30
N PRO A 207 16.57 6.65 -11.14
CA PRO A 207 17.16 5.47 -11.78
C PRO A 207 16.38 4.17 -11.51
N GLY A 208 15.90 3.96 -10.27
CA GLY A 208 15.13 2.77 -9.92
C GLY A 208 13.77 2.64 -10.61
N VAL A 209 13.22 3.74 -11.17
CA VAL A 209 12.01 3.70 -12.03
C VAL A 209 12.33 3.04 -13.37
N GLN A 210 13.55 3.20 -13.88
CA GLN A 210 13.97 2.59 -15.15
C GLN A 210 14.14 1.06 -15.03
N GLU A 211 14.38 0.56 -13.82
CA GLU A 211 14.52 -0.86 -13.53
C GLU A 211 13.18 -1.60 -13.42
N ILE A 212 12.05 -0.88 -13.44
CA ILE A 212 10.72 -1.48 -13.32
C ILE A 212 10.44 -2.39 -14.52
N PRO A 213 10.11 -3.68 -14.31
CA PRO A 213 9.89 -4.63 -15.38
C PRO A 213 8.48 -4.48 -15.95
N PHE A 214 8.19 -3.31 -16.54
CA PHE A 214 6.86 -2.97 -17.04
C PHE A 214 6.29 -4.06 -17.95
N ALA A 215 7.12 -4.68 -18.78
CA ALA A 215 6.75 -5.78 -19.69
C ALA A 215 6.13 -7.01 -18.99
N LEU A 216 6.32 -7.17 -17.68
CA LEU A 216 5.77 -8.28 -16.89
C LEU A 216 4.46 -7.94 -16.16
N MET A 217 3.97 -6.70 -16.26
CA MET A 217 2.71 -6.20 -15.66
C MET A 217 1.64 -5.83 -16.69
N PRO A 218 1.06 -6.76 -17.47
CA PRO A 218 0.23 -6.45 -18.65
C PRO A 218 -1.04 -5.65 -18.35
N ASN A 219 -1.51 -5.71 -17.10
CA ASN A 219 -2.70 -5.00 -16.65
C ASN A 219 -2.39 -3.63 -16.05
N LEU A 220 -1.12 -3.17 -16.06
CA LEU A 220 -0.74 -1.89 -15.48
C LEU A 220 -1.34 -0.74 -16.29
N THR A 221 -2.29 -0.02 -15.69
CA THR A 221 -2.94 1.14 -16.30
C THR A 221 -2.50 2.45 -15.64
N HIS A 222 -2.04 2.38 -14.39
CA HIS A 222 -1.64 3.54 -13.60
C HIS A 222 -0.23 3.37 -13.06
N PHE A 223 0.64 4.34 -13.33
CA PHE A 223 1.98 4.37 -12.78
C PHE A 223 2.29 5.75 -12.22
N ALA A 224 2.86 5.85 -11.02
CA ALA A 224 3.24 7.14 -10.45
C ALA A 224 4.56 7.08 -9.66
N TYR A 225 5.27 8.21 -9.64
CA TYR A 225 6.47 8.41 -8.83
C TYR A 225 6.66 9.90 -8.48
N PRO A 226 7.36 10.23 -7.37
CA PRO A 226 7.63 11.63 -7.00
C PRO A 226 8.63 12.29 -7.95
N LEU A 227 8.36 13.52 -8.38
CA LEU A 227 9.26 14.32 -9.21
C LEU A 227 10.42 14.89 -8.40
N LEU A 228 11.59 14.95 -9.04
CA LEU A 228 12.84 15.41 -8.46
C LEU A 228 13.05 16.94 -8.56
N ARG A 229 12.08 17.68 -9.10
CA ARG A 229 12.28 19.08 -9.50
C ARG A 229 12.30 20.02 -8.30
N ASN A 230 13.22 20.99 -8.39
CA ASN A 230 13.31 22.23 -7.61
C ASN A 230 12.65 22.13 -6.25
N ARG A 231 13.30 21.43 -5.31
CA ARG A 231 13.14 21.73 -3.89
C ARG A 231 13.58 23.18 -3.73
N THR A 232 12.68 24.13 -3.98
CA THR A 232 12.88 25.51 -3.59
C THR A 232 13.14 25.44 -2.11
N GLN A 233 14.27 26.00 -1.72
CA GLN A 233 14.72 26.13 -0.34
C GLN A 233 13.76 27.10 0.37
N GLU A 234 12.48 26.76 0.48
CA GLU A 234 11.58 27.42 1.40
C GLU A 234 11.99 26.93 2.79
N GLU A 235 12.86 27.74 3.39
CA GLU A 235 13.30 27.65 4.77
C GLU A 235 12.05 27.60 5.67
N ASP A 236 12.08 26.70 6.67
CA ASP A 236 11.15 26.57 7.80
C ASP A 236 10.00 25.53 7.75
N SER A 237 9.85 24.69 6.72
CA SER A 237 8.85 23.60 6.77
C SER A 237 9.46 22.19 6.76
N PHE A 238 8.97 21.30 7.64
CA PHE A 238 9.35 19.87 7.67
C PHE A 238 8.88 19.09 6.41
N CYS A 239 8.15 19.73 5.50
CA CYS A 239 7.56 19.11 4.31
C CYS A 239 7.67 20.06 3.12
N THR A 240 8.33 19.64 2.04
CA THR A 240 8.22 20.32 0.75
C THR A 240 6.95 19.86 0.08
N SER A 241 6.21 20.80 -0.49
CA SER A 241 5.31 20.44 -1.58
C SER A 241 6.19 19.95 -2.73
N THR A 242 6.12 18.67 -3.02
CA THR A 242 6.65 18.11 -4.27
C THR A 242 5.47 17.82 -5.20
N GLU A 243 5.76 17.36 -6.39
CA GLU A 243 4.75 16.88 -7.33
C GLU A 243 4.99 15.39 -7.54
N MET A 244 3.92 14.61 -7.58
CA MET A 244 3.97 13.24 -8.08
C MET A 244 3.54 13.28 -9.54
N ILE A 245 4.32 12.67 -10.44
CA ILE A 245 3.84 12.45 -11.79
C ILE A 245 3.07 11.14 -11.84
N ALA A 246 1.88 11.18 -12.41
CA ALA A 246 1.02 10.03 -12.63
C ALA A 246 0.75 9.84 -14.13
N TYR A 247 1.07 8.65 -14.63
CA TYR A 247 0.74 8.19 -15.97
C TYR A 247 -0.53 7.34 -15.92
N VAL A 248 -1.47 7.65 -16.80
CA VAL A 248 -2.76 6.97 -16.90
C VAL A 248 -2.96 6.47 -18.33
N VAL A 249 -2.93 5.17 -18.54
CA VAL A 249 -3.20 4.54 -19.85
C VAL A 249 -4.68 4.17 -19.93
N PRO A 250 -5.40 4.56 -21.01
CA PRO A 250 -6.80 4.22 -21.13
C PRO A 250 -6.95 2.71 -21.36
N PRO A 251 -8.00 2.08 -20.83
CA PRO A 251 -8.25 0.65 -21.02
C PRO A 251 -8.64 0.27 -22.47
N GLN A 252 -8.77 1.23 -23.38
CA GLN A 252 -9.51 1.08 -24.64
C GLN A 252 -8.73 0.63 -25.87
N ASN A 253 -7.41 0.40 -25.79
CA ASN A 253 -6.67 -0.13 -26.93
C ASN A 253 -6.12 -1.52 -26.61
N SER A 254 -6.35 -2.46 -27.53
CA SER A 254 -5.80 -3.83 -27.55
C SER A 254 -4.28 -3.92 -27.54
N VAL A 255 -3.59 -2.78 -27.48
CA VAL A 255 -2.14 -2.67 -27.30
C VAL A 255 -1.86 -2.64 -25.80
N SER A 256 -1.04 -3.58 -25.32
CA SER A 256 -0.58 -3.61 -23.93
C SER A 256 -0.16 -2.21 -23.46
N ALA A 257 -0.69 -1.76 -22.33
CA ALA A 257 -0.41 -0.43 -21.76
C ALA A 257 1.08 -0.21 -21.42
N GLN A 258 1.84 -1.30 -21.26
CA GLN A 258 3.21 -1.29 -20.75
C GLN A 258 4.22 -0.62 -21.71
N PRO A 259 4.30 -0.98 -23.02
CA PRO A 259 5.19 -0.30 -23.95
C PRO A 259 4.98 1.22 -23.95
N LEU A 260 3.74 1.67 -23.77
CA LEU A 260 3.41 3.09 -23.78
C LEU A 260 3.94 3.83 -22.56
N ILE A 261 3.72 3.31 -21.34
CA ILE A 261 4.29 3.92 -20.11
C ILE A 261 5.81 3.98 -20.19
N ARG A 262 6.45 2.88 -20.63
CA ARG A 262 7.91 2.85 -20.79
C ARG A 262 8.39 3.85 -21.84
N GLN A 263 7.70 3.96 -22.97
CA GLN A 263 8.01 4.93 -24.01
C GLN A 263 7.88 6.37 -23.50
N TRP A 264 6.82 6.67 -22.74
CA TRP A 264 6.63 7.98 -22.11
C TRP A 264 7.74 8.30 -21.13
N LEU A 265 8.16 7.34 -20.30
CA LEU A 265 9.30 7.51 -19.39
C LEU A 265 10.62 7.72 -20.16
N CYS A 266 10.84 7.03 -21.27
CA CYS A 266 12.06 7.22 -22.07
C CYS A 266 12.00 8.42 -23.01
N SER A 267 10.88 9.15 -23.07
CA SER A 267 10.72 10.34 -23.90
C SER A 267 11.59 11.48 -23.36
N PRO A 268 12.20 12.31 -24.24
CA PRO A 268 12.90 13.52 -23.80
C PRO A 268 11.98 14.48 -23.03
N ASP A 269 10.67 14.42 -23.28
CA ASP A 269 9.65 15.17 -22.55
C ASP A 269 8.69 14.23 -21.81
N ALA A 270 9.22 13.45 -20.88
CA ALA A 270 8.44 12.52 -20.07
C ALA A 270 7.31 13.19 -19.27
N LEU A 271 7.42 14.49 -18.99
CA LEU A 271 6.43 15.26 -18.25
C LEU A 271 5.19 15.59 -19.09
N ALA A 272 5.35 15.78 -20.41
CA ALA A 272 4.21 16.04 -21.30
C ALA A 272 3.21 14.88 -21.36
N HIS A 273 3.65 13.67 -21.06
CA HIS A 273 2.82 12.46 -21.11
C HIS A 273 2.15 12.10 -19.77
N GLY A 274 2.51 12.76 -18.67
CA GLY A 274 1.96 12.49 -17.34
C GLY A 274 1.19 13.68 -16.76
N PHE A 275 0.54 13.45 -15.64
CA PHE A 275 -0.13 14.48 -14.85
C PHE A 275 0.68 14.76 -13.60
N ALA A 276 1.12 16.02 -13.43
CA ALA A 276 1.71 16.47 -12.18
C ALA A 276 0.59 16.69 -11.16
N VAL A 277 0.66 15.99 -10.03
CA VAL A 277 -0.29 16.10 -8.94
C VAL A 277 0.46 16.56 -7.69
N PRO A 278 -0.04 17.59 -6.98
CA PRO A 278 0.57 18.02 -5.73
C PRO A 278 0.68 16.86 -4.73
N PHE A 279 1.88 16.66 -4.20
CA PHE A 279 2.22 15.59 -3.27
C PHE A 279 3.10 16.16 -2.16
N ARG A 280 2.89 15.78 -0.90
CA ARG A 280 3.73 16.26 0.20
C ARG A 280 4.85 15.26 0.43
N GLU A 281 6.08 15.74 0.53
CA GLU A 281 7.26 14.92 0.83
C GLU A 281 8.02 15.56 1.99
N MET A 282 8.54 14.74 2.92
CA MET A 282 9.42 15.24 3.98
C MET A 282 10.81 15.57 3.42
N LEU A 283 11.29 16.81 3.62
CA LEU A 283 12.58 17.28 3.08
C LEU A 283 13.80 16.58 3.67
N GLN A 284 13.75 16.33 4.98
CA GLN A 284 14.88 15.88 5.78
C GLN A 284 14.33 15.19 7.00
N SER A 285 14.53 13.89 7.05
CA SER A 285 14.00 13.11 8.15
C SER A 285 14.97 11.98 8.41
N SER A 286 15.23 11.68 9.68
CA SER A 286 15.87 10.42 10.02
C SER A 286 15.05 9.28 9.41
N ASP A 287 15.66 8.14 9.11
CA ASP A 287 14.98 6.97 8.56
C ASP A 287 13.64 6.65 9.27
N ALA A 288 13.58 6.86 10.59
CA ALA A 288 12.37 6.64 11.39
C ALA A 288 11.22 7.60 11.08
N LEU A 289 11.52 8.85 10.75
CA LEU A 289 10.54 9.85 10.36
C LEU A 289 10.06 9.60 8.91
N GLU A 290 10.94 9.19 8.01
CA GLU A 290 10.58 8.85 6.62
C GLU A 290 9.59 7.67 6.61
N ASP A 291 9.89 6.65 7.40
CA ASP A 291 9.04 5.49 7.61
C ASP A 291 7.63 5.87 8.13
N LEU A 292 7.55 6.85 9.04
CA LEU A 292 6.28 7.38 9.57
C LEU A 292 5.51 8.19 8.53
N TRP A 293 6.20 8.95 7.70
CA TRP A 293 5.58 9.75 6.64
C TRP A 293 4.86 8.86 5.65
N TRP A 294 5.55 7.85 5.14
CA TRP A 294 5.01 6.98 4.12
C TRP A 294 3.88 6.09 4.63
N GLU A 295 3.98 5.65 5.88
CA GLU A 295 2.87 5.02 6.58
C GLU A 295 1.63 5.94 6.55
N ARG A 296 1.79 7.24 6.88
CA ARG A 296 0.68 8.20 6.82
C ARG A 296 0.14 8.39 5.40
N VAL A 297 1.01 8.59 4.41
CA VAL A 297 0.64 8.72 2.98
C VAL A 297 -0.20 7.52 2.53
N PHE A 298 0.21 6.31 2.91
CA PHE A 298 -0.54 5.08 2.61
C PHE A 298 -1.91 5.07 3.29
N LEU A 299 -1.96 5.43 4.57
CA LEU A 299 -3.18 5.41 5.37
C LEU A 299 -4.21 6.45 4.91
N GLN A 300 -3.74 7.63 4.51
CA GLN A 300 -4.56 8.72 3.97
C GLN A 300 -5.01 8.44 2.52
N GLY A 301 -4.36 7.49 1.84
CA GLY A 301 -4.66 7.19 0.43
C GLY A 301 -4.27 8.35 -0.50
N ASP A 302 -3.19 9.07 -0.16
CA ASP A 302 -2.73 10.21 -0.96
C ASP A 302 -2.31 9.78 -2.38
N VAL A 303 -1.68 8.61 -2.48
CA VAL A 303 -1.32 7.99 -3.77
C VAL A 303 -2.57 7.61 -4.57
N ASP A 304 -3.58 7.02 -3.92
CA ASP A 304 -4.86 6.70 -4.57
C ASP A 304 -5.55 7.99 -5.06
N SER A 305 -5.50 9.04 -4.25
CA SER A 305 -6.02 10.37 -4.60
C SER A 305 -5.27 10.98 -5.79
N ALA A 306 -3.97 10.71 -5.93
CA ALA A 306 -3.21 11.15 -7.09
C ALA A 306 -3.68 10.46 -8.37
N PHE A 307 -3.92 9.15 -8.34
CA PHE A 307 -4.50 8.43 -9.48
C PHE A 307 -5.90 8.95 -9.85
N VAL A 308 -6.78 9.15 -8.86
CA VAL A 308 -8.13 9.68 -9.10
C VAL A 308 -8.09 11.09 -9.71
N LYS A 309 -7.17 11.95 -9.26
CA LYS A 309 -6.98 13.28 -9.84
C LYS A 309 -6.47 13.19 -11.29
N ALA A 310 -5.52 12.31 -11.56
CA ALA A 310 -4.98 12.10 -12.90
C ALA A 310 -6.06 11.59 -13.88
N ASP A 311 -6.91 10.65 -13.45
CA ASP A 311 -8.07 10.19 -14.23
C ASP A 311 -9.00 11.36 -14.61
N ARG A 312 -9.35 12.20 -13.62
CA ARG A 312 -10.21 13.38 -13.86
C ARG A 312 -9.57 14.37 -14.84
N MET A 313 -8.28 14.67 -14.68
CA MET A 313 -7.56 15.57 -15.58
C MET A 313 -7.52 15.03 -17.01
N LYS A 314 -7.38 13.71 -17.17
CA LYS A 314 -7.42 13.07 -18.47
C LYS A 314 -8.79 13.15 -19.14
N SER A 315 -9.87 12.90 -18.40
CA SER A 315 -11.24 13.05 -18.93
C SER A 315 -11.52 14.46 -19.42
N LEU A 316 -10.95 15.48 -18.76
CA LEU A 316 -11.09 16.87 -19.19
C LEU A 316 -10.33 17.15 -20.51
N ARG A 317 -9.10 16.66 -20.66
CA ARG A 317 -8.32 16.84 -21.91
C ARG A 317 -8.95 16.15 -23.12
N GLY A 318 -9.49 14.94 -22.94
CA GLY A 318 -10.16 14.22 -24.02
C GLY A 318 -11.35 14.99 -24.62
N HIS A 319 -12.09 15.73 -23.79
CA HIS A 319 -13.18 16.59 -24.26
C HIS A 319 -12.70 17.82 -25.04
N GLU A 320 -11.52 18.36 -24.74
CA GLU A 320 -10.97 19.50 -25.48
C GLU A 320 -10.51 19.09 -26.89
N ASP A 321 -9.88 17.93 -27.01
CA ASP A 321 -9.42 17.40 -28.31
C ASP A 321 -10.60 17.05 -29.25
N ASP A 322 -11.70 16.50 -28.71
CA ASP A 322 -12.91 16.21 -29.48
C ASP A 322 -13.62 17.48 -29.98
N MET A 323 -13.52 18.61 -29.26
CA MET A 323 -14.13 19.88 -29.67
C MET A 323 -13.33 20.62 -30.77
N VAL A 324 -12.07 20.27 -30.98
CA VAL A 324 -11.20 20.91 -32.00
C VAL A 324 -11.41 20.29 -33.38
N ILE A 325 -12.00 19.08 -33.47
CA ILE A 325 -12.20 18.36 -34.74
C ILE A 325 -13.48 18.82 -35.48
N ASP A 326 -14.38 19.55 -34.83
CA ASP A 326 -15.65 20.05 -35.40
C ASP A 326 -15.63 21.53 -35.85
N ARG A 327 -14.45 22.10 -36.18
CA ARG A 327 -14.30 23.45 -36.76
C ARG A 327 -13.60 23.44 -38.10
#